data_AF-A0ABD3VMA0-F1
#
_entry.id   AF-A0ABD3VMA0-F1
#
_cell.length_a   1.000
_cell.length_b   1.000
_cell.length_c   1.000
_cell.angle_alpha   90.00
_cell.angle_beta   90.00
_cell.angle_gamma   90.00
#
_symmetry.space_group_name_H-M   'P 1'
#
loop_
_entity.id
_entity.type
_entity.pdbx_description
1 polymer ?
#
loop_
_entity_poly.entity_id
_entity_poly.type
_entity_poly.pdbx_seq_one_letter_code
_entity_poly.pdbx_strand_id
1 'polypeptide(L)'
;MQPYIIFCLAFLEIIPQVGAHGRLMEPPSRSSMWRVGYSTEKNYNDNQLFCGGREVQWNNNGGKCGICGDPWDGPRENEVGGKYAKGIIVRKYERGATINVTVQITANHKGYFEFRLCAKDNPNQEATQDCLDSNILQVVESGSTRYNIIDDKWNVDFYLHVRLPRDAICSSCVLQWKYNTGNSWGSNPNGTSCIGCGAQEQFYGCSDIAIGHSEVKIGVPYVTASPNKGNTKGNNIDNGNDKSEGCNCPCNKLSNFGTSLFIFKSALLTYCSCVLFALVNTYRMFT
;
A
#
# COMPACT_ATOMS: atom_id res chain seq x y z
N MET A 1 17.59 -48.45 42.79
CA MET A 1 18.09 -47.91 41.51
C MET A 1 16.87 -47.54 40.67
N GLN A 2 16.53 -46.25 40.58
CA GLN A 2 15.38 -45.74 39.82
C GLN A 2 15.90 -45.10 38.53
N PRO A 3 15.30 -45.38 37.35
CA PRO A 3 15.70 -44.74 36.12
C PRO A 3 15.08 -43.35 36.03
N TYR A 4 15.91 -42.31 35.90
CA TYR A 4 15.47 -40.95 35.63
C TYR A 4 14.97 -40.87 34.18
N ILE A 5 13.66 -40.67 34.03
CA ILE A 5 13.03 -40.32 32.75
C ILE A 5 13.46 -38.88 32.43
N ILE A 6 14.34 -38.70 31.44
CA ILE A 6 14.67 -37.38 30.89
C ILE A 6 13.48 -36.95 30.04
N PHE A 7 12.63 -36.08 30.59
CA PHE A 7 11.58 -35.39 29.85
C PHE A 7 12.24 -34.25 29.08
N CYS A 8 12.59 -34.48 27.80
CA CYS A 8 12.97 -33.39 26.90
C CYS A 8 11.74 -32.51 26.63
N LEU A 9 11.56 -31.48 27.44
CA LEU A 9 10.66 -30.37 27.14
C LEU A 9 11.22 -29.61 25.95
N ALA A 10 10.74 -29.94 24.75
CA ALA A 10 10.92 -29.10 23.58
C ALA A 10 10.14 -27.79 23.82
N PHE A 11 10.83 -26.76 24.33
CA PHE A 11 10.33 -25.40 24.36
C PHE A 11 10.23 -24.93 22.91
N LEU A 12 9.04 -25.06 22.32
CA LEU A 12 8.71 -24.42 21.07
C LEU A 12 8.56 -22.93 21.37
N GLU A 13 9.67 -22.17 21.29
CA GLU A 13 9.61 -20.72 21.36
C GLU A 13 8.83 -20.20 20.14
N ILE A 14 7.54 -19.98 20.34
CA ILE A 14 6.74 -19.16 19.44
C ILE A 14 7.28 -17.75 19.61
N ILE A 15 8.23 -17.35 18.77
CA ILE A 15 8.67 -15.94 18.71
C ILE A 15 7.43 -15.14 18.30
N PRO A 16 6.84 -14.31 19.18
CA PRO A 16 5.78 -13.44 18.74
C PRO A 16 6.41 -12.50 17.72
N GLN A 17 5.97 -12.60 16.45
CA GLN A 17 6.28 -11.61 15.45
C GLN A 17 5.51 -10.34 15.86
N VAL A 18 6.12 -9.55 16.74
CA VAL A 18 5.63 -8.20 17.01
C VAL A 18 5.80 -7.48 15.68
N GLY A 19 4.70 -7.23 14.99
CA GLY A 19 4.65 -6.42 13.77
C GLY A 19 4.62 -4.95 14.15
N ALA A 20 5.17 -4.09 13.28
CA ALA A 20 5.01 -2.66 13.52
C ALA A 20 3.55 -2.30 13.26
N HIS A 21 3.16 -1.12 13.71
CA HIS A 21 1.83 -0.61 13.43
C HIS A 21 1.87 0.90 13.38
N GLY A 22 1.31 1.45 12.31
CA GLY A 22 1.22 2.89 12.16
C GLY A 22 0.24 3.29 11.07
N ARG A 23 -0.24 4.54 11.17
CA ARG A 23 -1.22 5.12 10.25
C ARG A 23 -1.00 6.60 10.07
N LEU A 24 -1.32 7.10 8.88
CA LEU A 24 -1.37 8.52 8.58
C LEU A 24 -2.73 9.10 9.02
N MET A 25 -2.67 10.02 9.99
CA MET A 25 -3.82 10.64 10.65
C MET A 25 -4.13 12.05 10.15
N GLU A 26 -3.12 12.80 9.70
CA GLU A 26 -3.30 14.13 9.09
C GLU A 26 -2.36 14.28 7.88
N PRO A 27 -2.87 14.70 6.70
CA PRO A 27 -4.27 14.53 6.32
C PRO A 27 -4.68 13.07 6.52
N PRO A 28 -5.92 12.76 6.94
CA PRO A 28 -6.30 11.39 7.26
C PRO A 28 -6.19 10.49 6.02
N SER A 29 -5.57 9.32 6.16
CA SER A 29 -5.53 8.34 5.08
C SER A 29 -6.90 7.73 4.81
N ARG A 30 -7.13 7.19 3.60
CA ARG A 30 -8.37 6.51 3.16
C ARG A 30 -8.93 5.56 4.22
N SER A 31 -8.08 4.71 4.82
CA SER A 31 -8.47 3.78 5.89
C SER A 31 -8.66 4.43 7.27
N SER A 32 -8.10 5.61 7.51
CA SER A 32 -8.16 6.32 8.81
C SER A 32 -9.23 7.42 8.85
N MET A 33 -9.87 7.77 7.73
CA MET A 33 -10.89 8.83 7.62
C MET A 33 -12.00 8.73 8.68
N TRP A 34 -12.46 7.50 8.97
CA TRP A 34 -13.53 7.26 9.94
C TRP A 34 -13.15 7.67 11.38
N ARG A 35 -11.85 7.66 11.72
CA ARG A 35 -11.36 8.04 13.05
C ARG A 35 -11.49 9.53 13.31
N VAL A 36 -11.55 10.34 12.25
CA VAL A 36 -11.62 11.80 12.33
C VAL A 36 -12.96 12.35 11.82
N GLY A 37 -14.01 11.53 11.89
CA GLY A 37 -15.40 11.98 11.73
C GLY A 37 -15.96 11.92 10.31
N TYR A 38 -15.23 11.41 9.32
CA TYR A 38 -15.81 11.17 8.00
C TYR A 38 -16.74 9.94 8.03
N SER A 39 -17.85 10.02 7.31
CA SER A 39 -18.80 8.91 7.15
C SER A 39 -18.29 7.88 6.12
N THR A 40 -17.10 7.31 6.38
CA THR A 40 -16.51 6.24 5.57
C THR A 40 -16.61 4.91 6.30
N GLU A 41 -16.45 3.82 5.56
CA GLU A 41 -16.39 2.50 6.18
C GLU A 41 -15.19 2.39 7.13
N LYS A 42 -15.41 1.70 8.26
CA LYS A 42 -14.40 1.57 9.30
C LYS A 42 -13.43 0.45 8.94
N ASN A 43 -12.16 0.79 8.80
CA ASN A 43 -11.07 -0.17 8.88
C ASN A 43 -10.50 -0.12 10.29
N TYR A 44 -10.76 -1.14 11.12
CA TYR A 44 -10.23 -1.21 12.48
C TYR A 44 -8.72 -1.54 12.52
N ASN A 45 -8.21 -2.10 11.42
CA ASN A 45 -6.80 -2.44 11.18
C ASN A 45 -6.13 -1.41 10.25
N ASP A 46 -6.58 -0.16 10.28
CA ASP A 46 -6.04 0.95 9.48
C ASP A 46 -4.58 1.31 9.84
N ASN A 47 -4.02 0.72 10.89
CA ASN A 47 -2.59 0.75 11.22
C ASN A 47 -1.79 -0.48 10.72
N GLN A 48 -2.40 -1.35 9.92
CA GLN A 48 -1.81 -2.58 9.36
C GLN A 48 -1.77 -2.54 7.82
N LEU A 49 -1.60 -1.36 7.23
CA LEU A 49 -1.38 -1.22 5.78
C LEU A 49 0.09 -1.48 5.42
N PHE A 50 0.50 -2.72 5.70
CA PHE A 50 1.87 -3.22 5.74
C PHE A 50 2.27 -4.16 4.61
N CYS A 51 1.66 -4.02 3.43
CA CYS A 51 1.94 -4.83 2.24
C CYS A 51 1.65 -6.34 2.41
N GLY A 52 0.78 -6.71 3.36
CA GLY A 52 0.55 -8.11 3.76
C GLY A 52 1.61 -8.68 4.70
N GLY A 53 2.55 -7.87 5.18
CA GLY A 53 3.65 -8.24 6.05
C GLY A 53 4.97 -8.42 5.30
N ARG A 54 6.08 -8.31 6.04
CA ARG A 54 7.45 -8.35 5.48
C ARG A 54 7.71 -9.58 4.59
N GLU A 55 7.31 -10.77 5.04
CA GLU A 55 7.54 -12.01 4.29
C GLU A 55 6.81 -12.01 2.94
N VAL A 56 5.51 -11.66 2.97
CA VAL A 56 4.67 -11.56 1.77
C VAL A 56 5.24 -10.54 0.80
N GLN A 57 5.63 -9.36 1.30
CA GLN A 57 6.20 -8.32 0.47
C GLN A 57 7.51 -8.76 -0.21
N TRP A 58 8.49 -9.20 0.56
CA TRP A 58 9.85 -9.37 0.05
C TRP A 58 10.10 -10.72 -0.58
N ASN A 59 9.62 -11.81 0.02
CA ASN A 59 9.90 -13.17 -0.45
C ASN A 59 8.88 -13.62 -1.49
N ASN A 60 7.58 -13.34 -1.30
CA ASN A 60 6.56 -13.77 -2.26
C ASN A 60 6.40 -12.78 -3.41
N ASN A 61 6.46 -11.48 -3.13
CA ASN A 61 6.14 -10.43 -4.09
C ASN A 61 7.36 -9.66 -4.63
N GLY A 62 8.58 -10.09 -4.29
CA GLY A 62 9.82 -9.48 -4.80
C GLY A 62 9.98 -8.01 -4.41
N GLY A 63 9.53 -7.64 -3.22
CA GLY A 63 9.56 -6.28 -2.67
C GLY A 63 8.36 -5.41 -3.06
N LYS A 64 7.47 -5.89 -3.93
CA LYS A 64 6.31 -5.12 -4.39
C LYS A 64 5.25 -4.98 -3.31
N CYS A 65 4.61 -3.82 -3.30
CA CYS A 65 3.53 -3.46 -2.39
C CYS A 65 2.48 -2.64 -3.15
N GLY A 66 1.22 -2.68 -2.72
CA GLY A 66 0.26 -1.69 -3.19
C GLY A 66 0.64 -0.29 -2.76
N ILE A 67 0.33 0.70 -3.61
CA ILE A 67 0.79 2.07 -3.37
C ILE A 67 0.14 2.66 -2.11
N CYS A 68 -0.95 2.07 -1.62
CA CYS A 68 -1.60 2.47 -0.38
C CYS A 68 -1.49 1.40 0.72
N GLY A 69 -0.53 0.48 0.61
CA GLY A 69 -0.15 -0.46 1.67
C GLY A 69 -0.90 -1.79 1.69
N ASP A 70 -1.77 -2.03 0.71
CA ASP A 70 -2.40 -3.32 0.50
C ASP A 70 -1.36 -4.37 0.01
N PRO A 71 -1.56 -5.67 0.29
CA PRO A 71 -0.72 -6.74 -0.25
C PRO A 71 -0.69 -6.72 -1.79
N TRP A 72 0.48 -6.96 -2.37
CA TRP A 72 0.64 -6.88 -3.83
C TRP A 72 -0.20 -7.93 -4.56
N ASP A 73 -0.28 -9.14 -4.01
CA ASP A 73 -1.00 -10.31 -4.51
C ASP A 73 -2.44 -10.43 -3.96
N GLY A 74 -2.94 -9.40 -3.25
CA GLY A 74 -4.28 -9.40 -2.68
C GLY A 74 -5.17 -8.26 -3.18
N PRO A 75 -6.41 -8.16 -2.65
CA PRO A 75 -7.33 -7.08 -2.96
C PRO A 75 -6.74 -5.73 -2.60
N ARG A 76 -6.85 -4.75 -3.51
CA ARG A 76 -6.39 -3.37 -3.29
C ARG A 76 -7.51 -2.50 -2.72
N GLU A 77 -7.82 -2.71 -1.45
CA GLU A 77 -8.95 -2.03 -0.80
C GLU A 77 -8.73 -0.52 -0.64
N ASN A 78 -7.47 -0.07 -0.55
CA ASN A 78 -7.11 1.33 -0.38
C ASN A 78 -6.76 2.03 -1.70
N GLU A 79 -6.81 1.33 -2.83
CA GLU A 79 -6.60 1.87 -4.18
C GLU A 79 -7.96 2.11 -4.88
N VAL A 80 -7.98 2.90 -5.96
CA VAL A 80 -9.17 3.29 -6.74
C VAL A 80 -9.95 2.05 -7.18
N GLY A 81 -11.27 2.08 -6.96
CA GLY A 81 -12.15 0.93 -7.11
C GLY A 81 -12.23 0.04 -5.87
N GLY A 82 -11.29 0.21 -4.94
CA GLY A 82 -11.28 -0.43 -3.64
C GLY A 82 -12.27 0.17 -2.64
N LYS A 83 -12.43 -0.56 -1.55
CA LYS A 83 -13.39 -0.30 -0.49
C LYS A 83 -13.22 1.07 0.17
N TYR A 84 -11.99 1.51 0.41
CA TYR A 84 -11.67 2.75 1.14
C TYR A 84 -11.32 3.93 0.23
N ALA A 85 -11.05 3.71 -1.07
CA ALA A 85 -10.78 4.77 -2.03
C ALA A 85 -12.09 5.42 -2.55
N LYS A 86 -12.71 6.26 -1.72
CA LYS A 86 -13.99 6.92 -2.04
C LYS A 86 -13.84 8.21 -2.84
N GLY A 87 -12.62 8.64 -3.17
CA GLY A 87 -12.35 9.90 -3.86
C GLY A 87 -12.72 11.14 -3.04
N ILE A 88 -12.86 11.00 -1.72
CA ILE A 88 -13.25 12.09 -0.82
C ILE A 88 -12.03 12.96 -0.56
N ILE A 89 -12.11 14.24 -0.93
CA ILE A 89 -11.03 15.19 -0.65
C ILE A 89 -11.04 15.55 0.83
N VAL A 90 -9.94 15.24 1.53
CA VAL A 90 -9.85 15.44 2.98
C VAL A 90 -9.27 16.81 3.34
N ARG A 91 -8.39 17.38 2.51
CA ARG A 91 -7.78 18.69 2.73
C ARG A 91 -7.56 19.44 1.41
N LYS A 92 -7.43 20.75 1.52
CA LYS A 92 -7.05 21.64 0.41
C LYS A 92 -5.91 22.53 0.85
N TYR A 93 -4.96 22.76 -0.05
CA TYR A 93 -3.76 23.55 0.23
C TYR A 93 -3.45 24.52 -0.90
N GLU A 94 -2.70 25.56 -0.56
CA GLU A 94 -2.07 26.44 -1.54
C GLU A 94 -0.82 25.79 -2.13
N ARG A 95 -0.45 26.22 -3.33
CA ARG A 95 0.76 25.77 -4.02
C ARG A 95 2.01 26.12 -3.20
N GLY A 96 2.96 25.19 -3.10
CA GLY A 96 4.19 25.43 -2.34
C GLY A 96 4.01 25.55 -0.83
N ALA A 97 2.80 25.29 -0.30
CA ALA A 97 2.54 25.40 1.12
C ALA A 97 3.36 24.39 1.93
N THR A 98 3.74 24.79 3.14
CA THR A 98 4.18 23.85 4.18
C THR A 98 2.94 23.37 4.91
N ILE A 99 2.69 22.06 4.89
CA ILE A 99 1.49 21.45 5.43
C ILE A 99 1.82 20.57 6.64
N ASN A 100 0.87 20.47 7.56
CA ASN A 100 0.99 19.57 8.69
C ASN A 100 0.76 18.13 8.22
N VAL A 101 1.58 17.21 8.71
CA VAL A 101 1.34 15.78 8.63
C VAL A 101 1.45 15.15 10.01
N THR A 102 0.48 14.30 10.36
CA THR A 102 0.50 13.58 11.64
C THR A 102 0.48 12.09 11.38
N VAL A 103 1.50 11.41 11.89
CA VAL A 103 1.64 9.95 11.80
C VAL A 103 1.51 9.38 13.19
N GLN A 104 0.55 8.48 13.39
CA GLN A 104 0.44 7.73 14.63
C GLN A 104 1.16 6.40 14.50
N ILE A 105 2.08 6.12 15.41
CA ILE A 105 2.75 4.82 15.54
C ILE A 105 2.27 4.15 16.82
N THR A 106 1.56 3.03 16.68
CA THR A 106 1.11 2.24 17.83
C THR A 106 2.16 1.21 18.26
N ALA A 107 2.96 0.71 17.31
CA ALA A 107 4.11 -0.16 17.57
C ALA A 107 5.34 0.34 16.80
N ASN A 108 6.35 0.82 17.54
CA ASN A 108 7.48 1.55 16.99
C ASN A 108 8.66 0.63 16.69
N HIS A 109 9.04 0.55 15.42
CA HIS A 109 10.08 -0.33 14.92
C HIS A 109 11.26 0.45 14.30
N LYS A 110 11.51 1.69 14.78
CA LYS A 110 12.60 2.57 14.30
C LYS A 110 12.50 2.81 12.79
N GLY A 111 13.58 3.16 12.11
CA GLY A 111 13.58 3.39 10.65
C GLY A 111 13.19 4.83 10.32
N TYR A 112 12.39 5.04 9.26
CA TYR A 112 12.12 6.40 8.78
C TYR A 112 10.78 6.55 8.06
N PHE A 113 10.25 7.78 8.09
CA PHE A 113 9.14 8.21 7.24
C PHE A 113 9.61 8.90 5.98
N GLU A 114 8.87 8.69 4.90
CA GLU A 114 8.91 9.46 3.66
C GLU A 114 7.48 9.88 3.29
N PHE A 115 7.37 11.04 2.65
CA PHE A 115 6.10 11.54 2.12
C PHE A 115 6.27 11.80 0.63
N ARG A 116 5.28 11.39 -0.16
CA ARG A 116 5.29 11.52 -1.62
C ARG A 116 3.97 12.11 -2.09
N LEU A 117 3.99 12.78 -3.23
CA LEU A 117 2.80 13.39 -3.82
C LEU A 117 2.64 12.96 -5.27
N CYS A 118 1.49 12.43 -5.64
CA CYS A 118 1.13 12.31 -7.05
C CYS A 118 0.05 13.33 -7.40
N ALA A 119 0.39 14.24 -8.32
CA ALA A 119 -0.57 15.20 -8.84
C ALA A 119 -1.44 14.55 -9.92
N LYS A 120 -2.75 14.50 -9.68
CA LYS A 120 -3.75 14.01 -10.63
C LYS A 120 -5.10 14.72 -10.45
N ASP A 121 -5.89 14.74 -11.52
CA ASP A 121 -7.17 15.46 -11.56
C ASP A 121 -8.39 14.56 -11.74
N ASN A 122 -8.18 13.25 -11.85
CA ASN A 122 -9.26 12.28 -11.95
C ASN A 122 -9.28 11.37 -10.71
N PRO A 123 -10.31 11.44 -9.84
CA PRO A 123 -10.43 10.61 -8.63
C PRO A 123 -10.62 9.12 -8.97
N ASN A 124 -11.04 8.80 -10.19
CA ASN A 124 -11.22 7.43 -10.70
C ASN A 124 -10.00 6.90 -11.46
N GLN A 125 -8.90 7.66 -11.49
CA GLN A 125 -7.61 7.19 -12.00
C GLN A 125 -6.69 6.95 -10.81
N GLU A 126 -6.08 5.77 -10.74
CA GLU A 126 -5.10 5.48 -9.68
C GLU A 126 -3.78 6.21 -9.93
N ALA A 127 -3.14 6.65 -8.85
CA ALA A 127 -1.77 7.15 -8.88
C ALA A 127 -0.79 6.02 -9.23
N THR A 128 0.34 6.36 -9.84
CA THR A 128 1.40 5.38 -10.11
C THR A 128 2.54 5.52 -9.11
N GLN A 129 3.25 4.43 -8.87
CA GLN A 129 4.46 4.47 -8.05
C GLN A 129 5.51 5.43 -8.66
N ASP A 130 5.65 5.45 -9.98
CA ASP A 130 6.55 6.38 -10.68
C ASP A 130 6.20 7.86 -10.43
N CYS A 131 4.90 8.20 -10.42
CA CYS A 131 4.44 9.55 -10.11
C CYS A 131 4.81 9.95 -8.68
N LEU A 132 4.62 9.03 -7.73
CA LEU A 132 4.95 9.24 -6.32
C LEU A 132 6.46 9.36 -6.10
N ASP A 133 7.25 8.47 -6.68
CA ASP A 133 8.72 8.45 -6.53
C ASP A 133 9.41 9.63 -7.20
N SER A 134 8.79 10.21 -8.24
CA SER A 134 9.27 11.45 -8.86
C SER A 134 9.04 12.69 -7.98
N ASN A 135 8.27 12.57 -6.90
CA ASN A 135 7.79 13.70 -6.10
C ASN A 135 7.87 13.40 -4.59
N ILE A 136 9.07 13.08 -4.11
CA ILE A 136 9.34 12.92 -2.68
C ILE A 136 9.44 14.30 -2.01
N LEU A 137 8.64 14.51 -0.97
CA LEU A 137 8.52 15.79 -0.29
C LEU A 137 9.62 15.98 0.75
N GLN A 138 10.07 17.22 0.93
CA GLN A 138 10.97 17.59 2.02
C GLN A 138 10.20 17.66 3.33
N VAL A 139 10.70 16.97 4.36
CA VAL A 139 10.28 17.10 5.75
C VAL A 139 11.03 18.26 6.39
N VAL A 140 10.30 19.21 6.97
CA VAL A 140 10.87 20.46 7.49
C VAL A 140 11.78 20.19 8.69
N GLU A 141 11.37 19.30 9.60
CA GLU A 141 12.06 19.00 10.85
C GLU A 141 13.45 18.41 10.63
N SER A 142 13.61 17.56 9.62
CA SER A 142 14.90 16.95 9.30
C SER A 142 15.68 17.71 8.22
N GLY A 143 15.03 18.66 7.54
CA GLY A 143 15.59 19.32 6.35
C GLY A 143 15.82 18.38 5.16
N SER A 144 15.35 17.13 5.23
CA SER A 144 15.61 16.05 4.29
C SER A 144 14.30 15.46 3.77
N THR A 145 14.36 14.54 2.81
CA THR A 145 13.19 13.76 2.35
C THR A 145 12.80 12.64 3.30
N ARG A 146 13.65 12.35 4.30
CA ARG A 146 13.43 11.34 5.33
C ARG A 146 13.36 11.96 6.72
N TYR A 147 12.45 11.47 7.53
CA TYR A 147 12.44 11.69 8.97
C TYR A 147 12.80 10.39 9.69
N ASN A 148 13.98 10.34 10.31
CA ASN A 148 14.42 9.16 11.05
C ASN A 148 13.75 9.11 12.42
N ILE A 149 13.16 7.96 12.75
CA ILE A 149 12.56 7.72 14.06
C ILE A 149 13.67 7.31 15.02
N ILE A 150 14.05 8.25 15.88
CA ILE A 150 15.05 8.03 16.95
C ILE A 150 14.41 7.74 18.31
N ASP A 151 13.11 8.00 18.45
CA ASP A 151 12.36 7.73 19.68
C ASP A 151 12.03 6.22 19.75
N ASP A 152 12.12 5.63 20.94
CA ASP A 152 11.76 4.23 21.22
C ASP A 152 10.37 4.11 21.87
N LYS A 153 9.61 5.22 21.96
CA LYS A 153 8.24 5.25 22.50
C LYS A 153 7.26 4.46 21.65
N TRP A 154 6.31 3.85 22.34
CA TRP A 154 5.14 3.17 21.82
C TRP A 154 3.93 4.11 21.91
N ASN A 155 2.93 3.90 21.04
CA ASN A 155 1.70 4.71 20.99
C ASN A 155 2.00 6.22 20.98
N VAL A 156 2.72 6.67 19.97
CA VAL A 156 3.17 8.05 19.83
C VAL A 156 2.67 8.66 18.51
N ASP A 157 2.27 9.92 18.59
CA ASP A 157 1.95 10.73 17.42
C ASP A 157 3.18 11.58 17.04
N PHE A 158 3.58 11.52 15.78
CA PHE A 158 4.60 12.38 15.20
C PHE A 158 3.93 13.51 14.45
N TYR A 159 4.09 14.73 14.96
CA TYR A 159 3.63 15.95 14.31
C TYR A 159 4.79 16.53 13.50
N LEU A 160 4.69 16.46 12.18
CA LEU A 160 5.72 16.90 11.25
C LEU A 160 5.14 17.89 10.24
N HIS A 161 6.02 18.54 9.48
CA HIS A 161 5.62 19.38 8.37
C HIS A 161 6.33 18.96 7.09
N VAL A 162 5.60 18.99 5.97
CA VAL A 162 6.16 18.71 4.64
C VAL A 162 5.91 19.87 3.69
N ARG A 163 6.84 20.12 2.78
CA ARG A 163 6.73 21.17 1.77
C ARG A 163 6.14 20.60 0.49
N LEU A 164 4.99 21.13 0.08
CA LEU A 164 4.42 20.83 -1.23
C LEU A 164 5.26 21.47 -2.35
N PRO A 165 5.31 20.88 -3.56
CA PRO A 165 5.95 21.52 -4.71
C PRO A 165 5.25 22.82 -5.09
N ARG A 166 6.00 23.82 -5.58
CA ARG A 166 5.45 25.15 -5.94
C ARG A 166 4.61 25.10 -7.23
N ASP A 167 4.87 24.13 -8.06
CA ASP A 167 4.23 23.85 -9.34
C ASP A 167 3.13 22.79 -9.25
N ALA A 168 3.02 22.09 -8.12
CA ALA A 168 1.93 21.13 -7.90
C ALA A 168 0.57 21.84 -7.91
N ILE A 169 -0.29 21.43 -8.84
CA ILE A 169 -1.70 21.82 -8.94
C ILE A 169 -2.46 20.55 -9.26
N CYS A 170 -3.49 20.25 -8.46
CA CYS A 170 -4.33 19.09 -8.68
C CYS A 170 -5.60 19.14 -7.83
N SER A 171 -6.71 18.71 -8.42
CA SER A 171 -8.02 18.65 -7.80
C SER A 171 -8.26 17.37 -6.99
N SER A 172 -7.47 16.31 -7.24
CA SER A 172 -7.57 15.02 -6.55
C SER A 172 -6.21 14.32 -6.40
N CYS A 173 -5.22 15.05 -5.89
CA CYS A 173 -3.87 14.54 -5.64
C CYS A 173 -3.88 13.40 -4.62
N VAL A 174 -2.89 12.51 -4.70
CA VAL A 174 -2.62 11.50 -3.68
C VAL A 174 -1.37 11.88 -2.90
N LEU A 175 -1.52 12.14 -1.60
CA LEU A 175 -0.39 12.20 -0.67
C LEU A 175 -0.18 10.80 -0.09
N GLN A 176 1.01 10.23 -0.28
CA GLN A 176 1.40 8.94 0.28
C GLN A 176 2.38 9.17 1.43
N TRP A 177 2.04 8.68 2.61
CA TRP A 177 3.00 8.38 3.66
C TRP A 177 3.55 6.98 3.46
N LYS A 178 4.86 6.83 3.60
CA LYS A 178 5.56 5.56 3.67
C LYS A 178 6.39 5.53 4.95
N TYR A 179 6.29 4.42 5.68
CA TYR A 179 7.15 4.10 6.79
C TYR A 179 7.96 2.85 6.47
N ASN A 180 9.28 2.99 6.40
CA ASN A 180 10.19 1.87 6.31
C ASN A 180 10.75 1.60 7.71
N THR A 181 10.43 0.46 8.30
CA THR A 181 10.94 0.10 9.63
C THR A 181 12.46 -0.12 9.60
N GLY A 182 13.07 -0.28 10.77
CA GLY A 182 14.53 -0.40 10.88
C GLY A 182 14.98 -1.38 11.95
N ASN A 183 14.14 -2.35 12.32
CA ASN A 183 14.40 -3.29 13.42
C ASN A 183 14.76 -4.71 12.95
N SER A 184 14.65 -5.02 11.66
CA SER A 184 15.01 -6.34 11.13
C SER A 184 16.48 -6.38 10.73
N TRP A 185 17.16 -7.50 10.99
CA TRP A 185 18.46 -7.76 10.40
C TRP A 185 18.32 -8.04 8.89
N GLY A 186 19.22 -7.50 8.09
CA GLY A 186 19.31 -7.79 6.67
C GLY A 186 20.61 -7.29 6.07
N SER A 187 20.73 -7.47 4.75
CA SER A 187 21.92 -7.08 3.99
C SER A 187 21.52 -6.14 2.86
N ASN A 188 22.24 -5.03 2.76
CA ASN A 188 22.11 -4.10 1.64
C ASN A 188 22.76 -4.70 0.37
N PRO A 189 22.41 -4.22 -0.84
CA PRO A 189 23.03 -4.67 -2.09
C PRO A 189 24.55 -4.48 -2.14
N ASN A 190 25.09 -3.55 -1.35
CA ASN A 190 26.53 -3.31 -1.24
C ASN A 190 27.26 -4.30 -0.29
N GLY A 191 26.58 -5.33 0.21
CA GLY A 191 27.13 -6.35 1.10
C GLY A 191 27.15 -5.98 2.59
N THR A 192 26.78 -4.74 2.95
CA THR A 192 26.71 -4.33 4.37
C THR A 192 25.53 -5.01 5.06
N SER A 193 25.79 -5.69 6.18
CA SER A 193 24.75 -6.36 6.98
C SER A 193 24.61 -5.69 8.34
N CYS A 194 23.37 -5.35 8.72
CA CYS A 194 23.08 -4.64 9.95
C CYS A 194 21.59 -4.74 10.33
N ILE A 195 21.25 -4.32 11.55
CA ILE A 195 19.86 -4.03 11.92
C ILE A 195 19.40 -2.81 11.13
N GLY A 196 18.27 -2.93 10.42
CA GLY A 196 17.73 -1.90 9.52
C GLY A 196 18.28 -1.95 8.09
N CYS A 197 19.25 -2.83 7.80
CA CYS A 197 19.74 -3.06 6.44
C CYS A 197 18.82 -4.00 5.65
N GLY A 198 18.82 -3.87 4.32
CA GLY A 198 18.08 -4.76 3.42
C GLY A 198 16.55 -4.67 3.55
N ALA A 199 15.88 -5.81 3.39
CA ALA A 199 14.42 -5.91 3.43
C ALA A 199 13.86 -5.61 4.84
N GLN A 200 13.06 -4.55 4.94
CA GLN A 200 12.38 -4.12 6.16
C GLN A 200 10.87 -4.14 5.96
N GLU A 201 10.09 -4.28 7.03
CA GLU A 201 8.64 -4.11 6.94
C GLU A 201 8.30 -2.68 6.53
N GLN A 202 7.26 -2.50 5.71
CA GLN A 202 6.88 -1.19 5.20
C GLN A 202 5.39 -0.95 5.40
N PHE A 203 5.03 0.24 5.85
CA PHE A 203 3.65 0.69 6.05
C PHE A 203 3.36 1.89 5.17
N TYR A 204 2.10 2.02 4.76
CA TYR A 204 1.67 3.10 3.87
C TYR A 204 0.35 3.72 4.32
N GLY A 205 0.10 4.94 3.87
CA GLY A 205 -1.19 5.59 3.97
C GLY A 205 -1.37 6.61 2.87
N CYS A 206 -2.46 6.51 2.11
CA CYS A 206 -2.80 7.45 1.04
C CYS A 206 -3.93 8.39 1.48
N SER A 207 -3.79 9.67 1.21
CA SER A 207 -4.82 10.69 1.43
C SER A 207 -5.12 11.44 0.14
N ASP A 208 -6.41 11.62 -0.15
CA ASP A 208 -6.86 12.38 -1.31
C ASP A 208 -6.99 13.87 -0.92
N ILE A 209 -6.15 14.73 -1.52
CA ILE A 209 -6.07 16.17 -1.22
C ILE A 209 -6.22 16.99 -2.50
N ALA A 210 -6.49 18.29 -2.35
CA ALA A 210 -6.42 19.23 -3.48
C ALA A 210 -5.37 20.32 -3.23
N ILE A 211 -4.72 20.78 -4.29
CA ILE A 211 -3.69 21.83 -4.25
C ILE A 211 -4.02 22.85 -5.34
N GLY A 212 -4.17 24.12 -4.95
CA GLY A 212 -4.47 25.21 -5.88
C GLY A 212 -5.90 25.20 -6.46
N HIS A 213 -6.82 24.41 -5.90
CA HIS A 213 -8.22 24.32 -6.31
C HIS A 213 -9.16 24.76 -5.18
N SER A 214 -9.40 26.06 -5.07
CA SER A 214 -10.22 26.66 -4.01
C SER A 214 -11.69 26.21 -4.05
N GLU A 215 -12.19 25.87 -5.22
CA GLU A 215 -13.56 25.46 -5.51
C GLU A 215 -13.91 24.03 -5.07
N VAL A 216 -12.90 23.17 -4.84
CA VAL A 216 -13.11 21.79 -4.40
C VAL A 216 -13.79 21.77 -3.03
N LYS A 217 -14.74 20.85 -2.80
CA LYS A 217 -15.41 20.69 -1.49
C LYS A 217 -14.73 19.59 -0.68
N ILE A 218 -14.38 19.89 0.57
CA ILE A 218 -13.83 18.91 1.52
C ILE A 218 -14.97 18.02 2.04
N GLY A 219 -14.69 16.75 2.30
CA GLY A 219 -15.65 15.85 2.94
C GLY A 219 -16.61 15.15 2.00
N VAL A 220 -16.54 15.44 0.71
CA VAL A 220 -17.36 14.79 -0.32
C VAL A 220 -16.47 14.20 -1.41
N PRO A 221 -16.93 13.12 -2.10
CA PRO A 221 -16.26 12.64 -3.29
C PRO A 221 -16.11 13.75 -4.32
N TYR A 222 -14.91 13.94 -4.86
CA TYR A 222 -14.72 14.82 -6.00
C TYR A 222 -15.36 14.17 -7.23
N VAL A 223 -16.15 14.94 -7.97
CA VAL A 223 -16.76 14.52 -9.22
C VAL A 223 -16.12 15.36 -10.31
N THR A 224 -15.39 14.73 -11.23
CA THR A 224 -14.95 15.44 -12.43
C THR A 224 -16.20 15.92 -13.15
N ALA A 225 -16.24 17.19 -13.55
CA ALA A 225 -17.30 17.66 -14.42
C ALA A 225 -17.29 16.75 -15.66
N SER A 226 -18.33 15.92 -15.82
CA SER A 226 -18.55 15.20 -17.07
C SER A 226 -18.49 16.24 -18.17
N PRO A 227 -17.83 15.99 -19.33
CA PRO A 227 -17.96 16.89 -20.46
C PRO A 227 -19.45 17.09 -20.68
N ASN A 228 -19.90 18.34 -20.58
CA ASN A 228 -21.28 18.71 -20.78
C ASN A 228 -21.75 18.01 -22.06
N LYS A 229 -22.66 17.05 -21.94
CA LYS A 229 -23.57 16.76 -23.05
C LYS A 229 -24.33 18.07 -23.22
N GLY A 230 -23.89 18.85 -24.21
CA GLY A 230 -24.44 20.17 -24.50
C GLY A 230 -25.96 20.07 -24.49
N ASN A 231 -26.57 20.87 -23.63
CA ASN A 231 -28.01 21.08 -23.66
C ASN A 231 -28.30 21.97 -24.89
N THR A 232 -28.23 21.40 -26.09
CA THR A 232 -28.78 22.02 -27.29
C THR A 232 -30.30 21.95 -27.19
N LYS A 233 -30.90 23.01 -26.62
CA LYS A 233 -32.23 23.45 -27.06
C LYS A 233 -32.09 23.89 -28.53
N GLY A 234 -32.22 22.94 -29.45
CA GLY A 234 -32.38 23.17 -30.88
C GLY A 234 -33.84 22.96 -31.24
N ASN A 235 -34.47 24.02 -31.76
CA ASN A 235 -35.84 24.02 -32.24
C ASN A 235 -36.05 22.99 -33.38
N ASN A 236 -37.22 22.36 -33.37
CA ASN A 236 -37.79 21.64 -34.50
C ASN A 236 -37.75 22.50 -35.77
N ILE A 237 -37.04 22.04 -36.79
CA ILE A 237 -37.40 22.22 -38.21
C ILE A 237 -36.97 20.95 -38.97
N ASP A 238 -37.96 20.15 -39.35
CA ASP A 238 -37.82 19.11 -40.38
C ASP A 238 -37.44 19.75 -41.73
N ASN A 239 -36.47 19.14 -42.42
CA ASN A 239 -36.52 18.84 -43.86
C ASN A 239 -35.15 18.39 -44.38
N GLY A 240 -35.13 17.28 -45.14
CA GLY A 240 -34.15 17.07 -46.20
C GLY A 240 -33.25 15.85 -46.08
N ASN A 241 -33.63 14.81 -46.83
CA ASN A 241 -32.81 13.76 -47.46
C ASN A 241 -31.27 13.91 -47.36
N ASP A 242 -30.60 12.90 -46.81
CA ASP A 242 -29.43 12.33 -47.48
C ASP A 242 -29.18 10.86 -47.10
N LYS A 243 -28.69 10.10 -48.07
CA LYS A 243 -28.50 8.65 -48.08
C LYS A 243 -27.22 8.30 -47.31
N SER A 244 -27.32 7.41 -46.32
CA SER A 244 -26.15 6.75 -45.73
C SER A 244 -26.06 5.30 -46.21
N GLU A 245 -25.08 5.06 -47.08
CA GLU A 245 -24.61 3.73 -47.44
C GLU A 245 -23.98 3.03 -46.23
N GLY A 246 -24.29 1.73 -46.09
CA GLY A 246 -23.83 0.93 -44.98
C GLY A 246 -22.40 0.42 -45.13
N CYS A 247 -21.83 -0.02 -44.01
CA CYS A 247 -20.93 -1.17 -44.01
C CYS A 247 -21.15 -1.99 -42.75
N ASN A 248 -21.54 -3.23 -43.01
CA ASN A 248 -21.83 -4.33 -42.11
C ASN A 248 -20.49 -5.04 -41.80
N CYS A 249 -20.23 -5.40 -40.54
CA CYS A 249 -19.24 -6.43 -40.23
C CYS A 249 -19.72 -7.33 -39.09
N PRO A 250 -19.53 -8.66 -39.19
CA PRO A 250 -20.29 -9.64 -38.44
C PRO A 250 -19.62 -10.04 -37.12
N CYS A 251 -20.44 -10.29 -36.09
CA CYS A 251 -20.06 -11.08 -34.93
C CYS A 251 -19.83 -12.53 -35.34
N ASN A 252 -18.57 -13.01 -35.30
CA ASN A 252 -18.29 -14.44 -35.35
C ASN A 252 -18.21 -15.02 -33.93
N LYS A 253 -19.20 -15.85 -33.61
CA LYS A 253 -19.06 -16.96 -32.67
C LYS A 253 -18.16 -18.01 -33.31
N LEU A 254 -17.20 -18.56 -32.56
CA LEU A 254 -16.69 -19.91 -32.82
C LEU A 254 -16.34 -20.59 -31.48
N SER A 255 -16.91 -21.78 -31.35
CA SER A 255 -16.84 -22.73 -30.24
C SER A 255 -15.67 -23.70 -30.39
N ASN A 256 -15.14 -24.12 -29.23
CA ASN A 256 -14.53 -25.41 -28.87
C ASN A 256 -13.55 -26.12 -29.84
N PHE A 257 -12.36 -26.47 -29.33
CA PHE A 257 -11.95 -27.85 -29.03
C PHE A 257 -10.53 -27.86 -28.40
N GLY A 258 -10.29 -28.69 -27.39
CA GLY A 258 -8.95 -28.88 -26.84
C GLY A 258 -8.90 -29.46 -25.42
N THR A 259 -9.38 -30.69 -25.26
CA THR A 259 -9.12 -31.52 -24.07
C THR A 259 -7.63 -31.86 -23.98
N SER A 260 -7.01 -31.63 -22.81
CA SER A 260 -5.78 -32.34 -22.44
C SER A 260 -5.83 -32.74 -20.97
N LEU A 261 -5.75 -34.05 -20.80
CA LEU A 261 -5.79 -34.83 -19.58
C LEU A 261 -4.33 -35.15 -19.22
N PHE A 262 -3.78 -34.58 -18.15
CA PHE A 262 -2.57 -35.12 -17.52
C PHE A 262 -2.75 -35.18 -16.01
N ILE A 263 -2.63 -36.41 -15.52
CA ILE A 263 -2.97 -36.88 -14.18
C ILE A 263 -1.76 -36.74 -13.26
N PHE A 264 -2.03 -36.21 -12.07
CA PHE A 264 -1.21 -36.22 -10.86
C PHE A 264 -0.54 -37.58 -10.58
N LYS A 265 0.77 -37.58 -10.30
CA LYS A 265 1.41 -38.56 -9.41
C LYS A 265 2.76 -38.05 -8.89
N SER A 266 3.00 -38.32 -7.60
CA SER A 266 4.28 -38.27 -6.86
C SER A 266 4.75 -36.93 -6.26
N ALA A 267 4.13 -36.54 -5.15
CA ALA A 267 4.74 -35.64 -4.16
C ALA A 267 4.44 -36.15 -2.73
N LEU A 268 4.79 -37.41 -2.46
CA LEU A 268 4.66 -38.01 -1.13
C LEU A 268 5.71 -39.10 -0.91
N LEU A 269 6.99 -38.78 -1.15
CA LEU A 269 8.11 -39.69 -0.82
C LEU A 269 9.46 -38.98 -0.58
N THR A 270 9.50 -37.66 -0.58
CA THR A 270 10.74 -36.88 -0.33
C THR A 270 10.82 -36.29 1.08
N TYR A 271 9.76 -36.39 1.89
CA TYR A 271 9.73 -35.89 3.26
C TYR A 271 10.18 -36.91 4.33
N CYS A 272 10.36 -38.18 3.96
CA CYS A 272 10.77 -39.22 4.92
C CYS A 272 12.29 -39.49 4.93
N SER A 273 13.04 -38.98 3.95
CA SER A 273 14.47 -39.32 3.77
C SER A 273 15.43 -38.34 4.45
N CYS A 274 15.01 -37.10 4.74
CA CYS A 274 15.88 -36.12 5.40
C CYS A 274 15.85 -36.22 6.94
N VAL A 275 14.79 -36.78 7.52
CA VAL A 275 14.66 -36.93 8.98
C VAL A 275 15.47 -38.13 9.49
N LEU A 276 15.67 -39.17 8.68
CA LEU A 276 16.51 -40.32 9.05
C LEU A 276 18.03 -40.03 9.00
N PHE A 277 18.49 -39.08 8.18
CA PHE A 277 19.92 -38.77 8.09
C PHE A 277 20.44 -37.91 9.25
N ALA A 278 19.58 -37.11 9.90
CA ALA A 278 19.96 -36.30 11.05
C ALA A 278 20.05 -37.11 12.37
N LEU A 279 19.30 -38.20 12.49
CA LEU A 279 19.28 -39.05 13.68
C LEU A 279 20.41 -40.10 13.73
N VAL A 280 20.97 -40.48 12.58
CA VAL A 280 22.10 -41.43 12.53
C VAL A 280 23.45 -40.75 12.82
N ASN A 281 23.61 -39.46 12.50
CA ASN A 281 24.88 -38.75 12.70
C ASN A 281 25.09 -38.24 14.13
N THR A 282 24.04 -38.10 14.94
CA THR A 282 24.17 -37.70 16.35
C THR A 282 24.56 -38.85 17.28
N TYR A 283 24.34 -40.10 16.87
CA TYR A 283 24.74 -41.28 17.64
C TYR A 283 26.21 -41.69 17.47
N ARG A 284 26.97 -41.08 16.54
CA ARG A 284 28.39 -41.40 16.30
C ARG A 284 29.40 -40.45 16.96
N MET A 285 28.95 -39.44 17.70
CA MET A 285 29.83 -38.53 18.45
C MET A 285 29.88 -38.80 19.97
N PHE A 286 29.17 -39.83 20.48
CA PHE A 286 29.18 -40.18 21.90
C PHE A 286 29.31 -41.70 22.13
N THR A 287 30.35 -42.30 21.55
CA THR A 287 31.01 -43.52 22.03
C THR A 287 32.50 -43.41 21.71
#